data_AF-A0A2C8FE24-F1
#
_entry.id   AF-A0A2C8FE24-F1
#
_cell.length_a   1.000
_cell.length_b   1.000
_cell.length_c   1.000
_cell.angle_alpha   90.00
_cell.angle_beta   90.00
_cell.angle_gamma   90.00
#
_symmetry.space_group_name_H-M   'P 1'
#
loop_
_entity.id
_entity.type
_entity.pdbx_description
1 polymer ?
#
loop_
_entity_poly.entity_id
_entity_poly.type
_entity_poly.pdbx_seq_one_letter_code
_entity_poly.pdbx_strand_id
1 'polypeptide(L)'
;MVSTFLEREKRGMAVRFSEQESLIVDNATGLVWLKDALSAETGLSWPETFDFIDEMNRKKVADRSDWRLPNRRELYSLVDHSMREPALSKDHPFINVWAGKYWTSTTSARSKAYAWWVQLSGGRMFFGNKSDDCMVWPVCGTSETLHATGQTACYNVAGEEVQCDGLKQDGAIQAGLPWPEPRFIPQDDGILDAMTGLIWTESADLAEGMTDWRSAQDIITGMADQTGMAWRMPTIMELESLTDCDHADPALPQGHPFTDVNEAYWSATTSGYDADWAFCLYFHKGAVGVGYKSNLDFHVWAVREE
;
A
#
# COMPACT_ATOMS: atom_id res chain seq x y z
N MET A 1 -29.70 31.62 -15.07
CA MET A 1 -28.29 31.19 -15.25
C MET A 1 -27.49 31.39 -13.95
N VAL A 2 -28.04 30.92 -12.83
CA VAL A 2 -27.38 30.88 -11.50
C VAL A 2 -27.60 29.50 -10.82
N SER A 3 -28.48 28.67 -11.38
CA SER A 3 -28.85 27.35 -10.82
C SER A 3 -27.81 26.26 -11.07
N THR A 4 -27.01 26.36 -12.13
CA THR A 4 -26.01 25.33 -12.51
C THR A 4 -24.65 25.52 -11.83
N PHE A 5 -24.38 26.68 -11.22
CA PHE A 5 -23.16 26.91 -10.44
C PHE A 5 -23.32 26.41 -9.00
N LEU A 6 -24.51 26.58 -8.40
CA LEU A 6 -24.84 26.06 -7.07
C LEU A 6 -25.07 24.54 -7.02
N GLU A 7 -25.34 23.88 -8.15
CA GLU A 7 -25.36 22.40 -8.24
C GLU A 7 -23.96 21.80 -8.36
N ARG A 8 -22.96 22.55 -8.87
CA ARG A 8 -21.56 22.10 -8.90
C ARG A 8 -20.86 22.25 -7.55
N GLU A 9 -21.28 23.20 -6.71
CA GLU A 9 -20.81 23.35 -5.32
C GLU A 9 -21.48 22.37 -4.33
N LYS A 10 -22.38 21.50 -4.80
CA LYS A 10 -23.00 20.39 -4.04
C LYS A 10 -22.60 19.00 -4.52
N ARG A 11 -21.45 18.85 -5.19
CA ARG A 11 -20.75 17.57 -5.17
C ARG A 11 -20.05 17.48 -3.80
N GLY A 12 -20.85 17.23 -2.76
CA GLY A 12 -20.37 17.11 -1.38
C GLY A 12 -19.20 16.14 -1.34
N MET A 13 -18.15 16.48 -0.61
CA MET A 13 -17.05 15.56 -0.32
C MET A 13 -17.67 14.24 0.11
N ALA A 14 -17.50 13.19 -0.71
CA ALA A 14 -18.00 11.88 -0.36
C ALA A 14 -17.36 11.50 0.98
N VAL A 15 -18.19 11.19 1.96
CA VAL A 15 -17.73 10.83 3.30
C VAL A 15 -16.89 9.56 3.17
N ARG A 16 -15.61 9.60 3.57
CA ARG A 16 -14.69 8.45 3.46
C ARG A 16 -15.19 7.26 4.28
N PHE A 17 -15.63 7.50 5.51
CA PHE A 17 -16.03 6.45 6.45
C PHE A 17 -17.48 6.61 6.91
N SER A 18 -18.28 5.57 6.76
CA SER A 18 -19.64 5.51 7.29
C SER A 18 -19.72 4.54 8.47
N GLU A 19 -20.13 5.05 9.63
CA GLU A 19 -20.23 4.27 10.86
C GLU A 19 -21.55 3.50 10.94
N GLN A 20 -21.47 2.23 11.39
CA GLN A 20 -22.61 1.34 11.65
C GLN A 20 -22.34 0.56 12.95
N GLU A 21 -22.77 1.11 14.09
CA GLU A 21 -22.57 0.52 15.43
C GLU A 21 -21.11 0.14 15.75
N SER A 22 -20.74 -1.12 15.47
CA SER A 22 -19.40 -1.70 15.69
C SER A 22 -18.56 -1.82 14.41
N LEU A 23 -19.09 -1.39 13.27
CA LEU A 23 -18.48 -1.48 11.95
C LEU A 23 -18.25 -0.10 11.34
N ILE A 24 -17.17 0.02 10.57
CA ILE A 24 -16.88 1.19 9.74
C ILE A 24 -16.83 0.74 8.29
N VAL A 25 -17.69 1.31 7.44
CA VAL A 25 -17.65 1.13 5.99
C VAL A 25 -16.71 2.18 5.40
N ASP A 26 -15.69 1.72 4.71
CA ASP A 26 -14.80 2.55 3.93
C ASP A 26 -15.37 2.73 2.51
N ASN A 27 -15.97 3.90 2.24
CA ASN A 27 -16.66 4.18 0.98
C ASN A 27 -15.70 4.35 -0.21
N ALA A 28 -14.39 4.48 0.01
CA ALA A 28 -13.44 4.59 -1.10
C ALA A 28 -12.92 3.23 -1.56
N THR A 29 -12.92 2.22 -0.68
CA THR A 29 -12.48 0.85 -1.01
C THR A 29 -13.64 -0.13 -1.12
N GLY A 30 -14.77 0.14 -0.47
CA GLY A 30 -15.87 -0.81 -0.28
C GLY A 30 -15.67 -1.77 0.90
N LEU A 31 -14.52 -1.70 1.57
CA LEU A 31 -14.18 -2.59 2.68
C LEU A 31 -14.93 -2.22 3.95
N VAL A 32 -15.18 -3.21 4.80
CA VAL A 32 -15.79 -3.01 6.11
C VAL A 32 -14.83 -3.45 7.20
N TRP A 33 -14.57 -2.54 8.13
CA TRP A 33 -13.59 -2.67 9.20
C TRP A 33 -14.30 -2.76 10.55
N LEU A 34 -13.70 -3.46 11.52
CA LEU A 34 -14.10 -3.27 12.92
C LEU A 34 -13.79 -1.85 13.35
N LYS A 35 -14.73 -1.24 14.09
CA LYS A 35 -14.55 0.09 14.66
C LYS A 35 -13.45 0.14 15.72
N ASP A 36 -13.34 -0.91 16.52
CA ASP A 36 -12.27 -1.07 17.51
C ASP A 36 -11.04 -1.72 16.87
N ALA A 37 -9.93 -0.96 16.81
CA ALA A 37 -8.67 -1.42 16.23
C ALA A 37 -7.88 -2.37 17.15
N LEU A 38 -8.20 -2.45 18.45
CA LEU A 38 -7.57 -3.36 19.41
C LEU A 38 -8.43 -4.62 19.65
N SER A 39 -8.90 -5.21 18.55
CA SER A 39 -9.83 -6.35 18.59
C SER A 39 -9.32 -7.58 19.35
N ALA A 40 -8.00 -7.82 19.38
CA ALA A 40 -7.37 -8.94 20.09
C ALA A 40 -6.86 -8.58 21.50
N GLU A 41 -7.05 -7.34 21.97
CA GLU A 41 -6.55 -6.73 23.22
C GLU A 41 -5.02 -6.70 23.41
N THR A 42 -4.30 -7.69 22.85
CA THR A 42 -2.86 -7.89 22.91
C THR A 42 -2.31 -8.24 21.52
N GLY A 43 -0.99 -8.20 21.39
CA GLY A 43 -0.32 -8.61 20.15
C GLY A 43 -0.38 -10.11 19.98
N LEU A 44 -0.51 -10.55 18.73
CA LEU A 44 -0.51 -11.95 18.34
C LEU A 44 0.63 -12.21 17.37
N SER A 45 1.18 -13.43 17.42
CA SER A 45 2.03 -13.92 16.35
C SER A 45 1.21 -14.08 15.07
N TRP A 46 1.88 -14.09 13.91
CA TRP A 46 1.20 -14.10 12.63
C TRP A 46 0.29 -15.34 12.44
N PRO A 47 0.68 -16.58 12.82
CA PRO A 47 -0.23 -17.72 12.79
C PRO A 47 -1.44 -17.58 13.73
N GLU A 48 -1.24 -17.08 14.95
CA GLU A 48 -2.32 -16.90 15.95
C GLU A 48 -3.38 -15.90 15.46
N THR A 49 -3.03 -14.96 14.57
CA THR A 49 -4.01 -14.05 13.97
C THR A 49 -5.10 -14.81 13.19
N PHE A 50 -4.77 -15.92 12.52
CA PHE A 50 -5.74 -16.66 11.73
C PHE A 50 -6.68 -17.47 12.62
N ASP A 51 -6.16 -18.05 13.70
CA ASP A 51 -6.97 -18.72 14.73
C ASP A 51 -7.94 -17.74 15.40
N PHE A 52 -7.46 -16.52 15.69
CA PHE A 52 -8.30 -15.43 16.20
C PHE A 52 -9.42 -15.08 15.22
N ILE A 53 -9.12 -14.91 13.94
CA ILE A 53 -10.12 -14.65 12.89
C ILE A 53 -11.12 -15.82 12.74
N ASP A 54 -10.67 -17.08 12.84
CA ASP A 54 -11.55 -18.25 12.82
C ASP A 54 -12.55 -18.23 13.98
N GLU A 55 -12.08 -17.89 15.18
CA GLU A 55 -12.93 -17.77 16.35
C GLU A 55 -13.92 -16.60 16.21
N MET A 56 -13.50 -15.46 15.66
CA MET A 56 -14.40 -14.34 15.35
C MET A 56 -15.52 -14.76 14.41
N ASN A 57 -15.19 -15.48 13.33
CA ASN A 57 -16.18 -15.96 12.36
C ASN A 57 -17.14 -16.97 12.97
N ARG A 58 -16.64 -17.87 13.83
CA ARG A 58 -17.47 -18.85 14.56
C ARG A 58 -18.45 -18.18 15.51
N LYS A 59 -18.00 -17.14 16.22
CA LYS A 59 -18.80 -16.35 17.15
C LYS A 59 -19.75 -15.36 16.47
N LYS A 60 -19.61 -15.18 15.15
CA LYS A 60 -20.35 -14.19 14.37
C LYS A 60 -20.20 -12.77 14.93
N VAL A 61 -18.96 -12.36 15.23
CA VAL A 61 -18.69 -11.02 15.78
C VAL A 61 -19.27 -9.96 14.84
N ALA A 62 -20.04 -9.03 15.41
CA ALA A 62 -20.78 -7.99 14.69
C ALA A 62 -21.70 -8.55 13.59
N ASP A 63 -22.34 -9.69 13.84
CA ASP A 63 -23.24 -10.41 12.91
C ASP A 63 -22.59 -10.85 11.58
N ARG A 64 -21.26 -10.96 11.56
CA ARG A 64 -20.48 -11.35 10.37
C ARG A 64 -19.66 -12.61 10.59
N SER A 65 -19.41 -13.35 9.51
CA SER A 65 -18.63 -14.60 9.52
C SER A 65 -17.61 -14.69 8.39
N ASP A 66 -17.32 -13.56 7.76
CA ASP A 66 -16.40 -13.39 6.64
C ASP A 66 -15.21 -12.48 7.00
N TRP A 67 -14.88 -12.38 8.29
CA TRP A 67 -13.68 -11.69 8.76
C TRP A 67 -12.43 -12.37 8.21
N ARG A 68 -11.46 -11.53 7.87
CA ARG A 68 -10.11 -11.90 7.47
C ARG A 68 -9.11 -10.86 7.94
N LEU A 69 -7.84 -11.26 7.94
CA LEU A 69 -6.74 -10.31 8.05
C LEU A 69 -6.60 -9.56 6.71
N PRO A 70 -6.50 -8.22 6.70
CA PRO A 70 -6.32 -7.45 5.46
C PRO A 70 -5.00 -7.82 4.81
N ASN A 71 -4.95 -7.82 3.48
CA ASN A 71 -3.65 -7.82 2.80
C ASN A 71 -2.98 -6.46 2.97
N ARG A 72 -1.70 -6.37 2.57
CA ARG A 72 -0.92 -5.15 2.79
C ARG A 72 -1.51 -3.91 2.11
N ARG A 73 -2.10 -4.04 0.91
CA ARG A 73 -2.68 -2.90 0.16
C ARG A 73 -3.94 -2.39 0.85
N GLU A 74 -4.78 -3.29 1.34
CA GLU A 74 -6.00 -2.94 2.05
C GLU A 74 -5.72 -2.21 3.35
N LEU A 75 -4.80 -2.72 4.18
CA LEU A 75 -4.44 -2.03 5.42
C LEU A 75 -3.73 -0.71 5.15
N TYR A 76 -2.84 -0.68 4.16
CA TYR A 76 -2.11 0.54 3.81
C TYR A 76 -3.02 1.62 3.21
N SER A 77 -4.17 1.25 2.62
CA SER A 77 -5.16 2.20 2.10
C SER A 77 -5.84 3.09 3.16
N LEU A 78 -5.68 2.76 4.45
CA LEU A 78 -6.13 3.58 5.57
C LEU A 78 -5.14 4.68 5.94
N VAL A 79 -3.87 4.55 5.52
CA VAL A 79 -2.79 5.45 5.94
C VAL A 79 -2.96 6.83 5.31
N ASP A 80 -2.95 7.85 6.15
CA ASP A 80 -2.78 9.24 5.75
C ASP A 80 -1.33 9.66 6.02
N HIS A 81 -0.54 9.76 4.95
CA HIS A 81 0.89 10.08 5.01
C HIS A 81 1.19 11.49 5.57
N SER A 82 0.18 12.38 5.64
CA SER A 82 0.32 13.71 6.24
C SER A 82 0.10 13.74 7.75
N MET A 83 -0.34 12.62 8.32
CA MET A 83 -0.68 12.46 9.73
C MET A 83 0.37 11.62 10.46
N ARG A 84 0.36 11.71 11.79
CA ARG A 84 1.19 10.89 12.68
C ARG A 84 0.45 10.61 13.98
N GLU A 85 0.76 9.46 14.58
CA GLU A 85 0.30 9.09 15.92
C GLU A 85 -1.22 9.26 16.18
N PRO A 86 -2.11 8.56 15.44
CA PRO A 86 -1.84 7.67 14.31
C PRO A 86 -1.87 8.38 12.94
N ALA A 87 -1.22 7.79 11.94
CA ALA A 87 -1.19 8.19 10.54
C ALA A 87 -2.49 7.79 9.83
N LEU A 88 -3.62 8.25 10.36
CA LEU A 88 -4.96 8.09 9.82
C LEU A 88 -5.59 9.48 9.63
N SER A 89 -6.58 9.59 8.75
CA SER A 89 -7.29 10.85 8.53
C SER A 89 -7.84 11.41 9.84
N LYS A 90 -7.69 12.72 10.08
CA LYS A 90 -8.07 13.37 11.36
C LYS A 90 -9.50 13.04 11.85
N ASP A 91 -10.45 12.88 10.94
CA ASP A 91 -11.86 12.63 11.25
C ASP A 91 -12.24 11.14 11.18
N HIS A 92 -11.27 10.23 11.33
CA HIS A 92 -11.54 8.79 11.29
C HIS A 92 -12.46 8.36 12.46
N PRO A 93 -13.45 7.48 12.24
CA PRO A 93 -14.38 7.05 13.29
C PRO A 93 -13.88 5.86 14.13
N PHE A 94 -12.69 5.33 13.81
CA PHE A 94 -12.08 4.22 14.54
C PHE A 94 -11.74 4.59 15.99
N ILE A 95 -11.89 3.63 16.90
CA ILE A 95 -11.57 3.77 18.33
C ILE A 95 -10.42 2.85 18.70
N ASN A 96 -9.75 3.17 19.81
CA ASN A 96 -8.64 2.39 20.36
C ASN A 96 -7.52 2.14 19.34
N VAL A 97 -7.29 3.07 18.40
CA VAL A 97 -6.20 2.95 17.42
C VAL A 97 -4.86 3.09 18.12
N TRP A 98 -4.13 1.99 18.27
CA TRP A 98 -2.74 2.02 18.69
C TRP A 98 -1.84 2.41 17.50
N ALA A 99 -0.84 3.26 17.71
CA ALA A 99 0.03 3.75 16.64
C ALA A 99 1.17 2.78 16.27
N GLY A 100 1.20 1.57 16.83
CA GLY A 100 2.24 0.60 16.53
C GLY A 100 1.96 -0.21 15.26
N LYS A 101 2.40 -1.47 15.26
CA LYS A 101 2.38 -2.35 14.09
C LYS A 101 1.12 -3.21 14.07
N TYR A 102 0.54 -3.36 12.87
CA TYR A 102 -0.58 -4.24 12.59
C TYR A 102 -0.19 -5.24 11.52
N TRP A 103 -0.46 -6.52 11.76
CA TRP A 103 -0.21 -7.58 10.79
C TRP A 103 -1.09 -7.43 9.55
N THR A 104 -0.58 -7.88 8.42
CA THR A 104 -1.31 -8.10 7.17
C THR A 104 -1.23 -9.59 6.81
N SER A 105 -2.11 -10.08 5.94
CA SER A 105 -2.09 -11.47 5.45
C SER A 105 -1.00 -11.75 4.41
N THR A 106 -0.23 -10.75 3.99
CA THR A 106 0.78 -10.87 2.94
C THR A 106 2.11 -11.34 3.52
N THR A 107 2.66 -12.43 2.97
CA THR A 107 4.03 -12.91 3.28
C THR A 107 5.07 -12.07 2.54
N SER A 108 6.28 -11.88 3.10
CA SER A 108 7.37 -11.20 2.39
C SER A 108 7.99 -12.10 1.32
N ALA A 109 8.01 -11.68 0.06
CA ALA A 109 8.66 -12.44 -1.02
C ALA A 109 10.16 -12.64 -0.79
N ARG A 110 10.82 -11.66 -0.17
CA ARG A 110 12.26 -11.71 0.11
C ARG A 110 12.62 -12.70 1.23
N SER A 111 11.72 -12.91 2.18
CA SER A 111 11.92 -13.87 3.27
C SER A 111 10.58 -14.45 3.70
N LYS A 112 10.29 -15.69 3.29
CA LYS A 112 8.97 -16.30 3.45
C LYS A 112 8.60 -16.62 4.91
N ALA A 113 9.58 -16.62 5.82
CA ALA A 113 9.39 -16.70 7.27
C ALA A 113 8.92 -15.37 7.90
N TYR A 114 8.80 -14.31 7.09
CA TYR A 114 8.38 -12.98 7.51
C TYR A 114 7.05 -12.60 6.85
N ALA A 115 6.25 -11.81 7.55
CA ALA A 115 5.00 -11.26 7.02
C ALA A 115 5.03 -9.73 7.07
N TRP A 116 4.20 -9.08 6.25
CA TRP A 116 4.10 -7.62 6.20
C TRP A 116 3.28 -7.08 7.36
N TRP A 117 3.72 -5.96 7.92
CA TRP A 117 2.99 -5.12 8.87
C TRP A 117 2.95 -3.67 8.40
N VAL A 118 1.90 -2.95 8.81
CA VAL A 118 1.79 -1.50 8.68
C VAL A 118 1.92 -0.86 10.05
N GLN A 119 2.78 0.16 10.16
CA GLN A 119 2.97 0.92 11.39
C GLN A 119 2.29 2.28 11.29
N LEU A 120 1.41 2.57 12.24
CA LEU A 120 0.59 3.78 12.23
C LEU A 120 1.22 5.00 12.90
N SER A 121 2.41 4.92 13.50
CA SER A 121 3.07 6.10 14.09
C SER A 121 3.39 7.16 13.03
N GLY A 122 3.87 6.69 11.87
CA GLY A 122 4.20 7.54 10.72
C GLY A 122 4.01 6.84 9.38
N GLY A 123 3.11 5.85 9.30
CA GLY A 123 2.67 5.26 8.03
C GLY A 123 3.69 4.41 7.28
N ARG A 124 4.65 3.78 7.99
CA ARG A 124 5.65 2.89 7.36
C ARG A 124 5.08 1.49 7.13
N MET A 125 5.55 0.80 6.09
CA MET A 125 5.17 -0.58 5.79
C MET A 125 6.42 -1.43 5.54
N PHE A 126 6.62 -2.42 6.41
CA PHE A 126 7.78 -3.32 6.42
C PHE A 126 7.32 -4.73 6.80
N PHE A 127 8.25 -5.65 7.05
CA PHE A 127 7.95 -7.01 7.47
C PHE A 127 8.70 -7.39 8.75
N GLY A 128 8.12 -8.33 9.50
CA GLY A 128 8.65 -8.87 10.76
C GLY A 128 8.60 -10.40 10.75
N ASN A 129 9.29 -11.05 11.68
CA ASN A 129 9.27 -12.51 11.75
C ASN A 129 7.84 -12.95 12.08
N LYS A 130 7.35 -14.03 11.46
CA LYS A 130 5.98 -14.52 11.72
C LYS A 130 5.75 -14.93 13.18
N SER A 131 6.81 -15.13 13.97
CA SER A 131 6.76 -15.38 15.42
C SER A 131 6.78 -14.11 16.28
N ASP A 132 6.93 -12.91 15.69
CA ASP A 132 6.84 -11.65 16.43
C ASP A 132 5.36 -11.28 16.69
N ASP A 133 5.11 -10.47 17.72
CA ASP A 133 3.75 -10.02 18.05
C ASP A 133 3.45 -8.66 17.38
N CYS A 134 2.31 -8.58 16.68
CA CYS A 134 1.72 -7.32 16.21
C CYS A 134 0.20 -7.31 16.46
N MET A 135 -0.42 -6.14 16.37
CA MET A 135 -1.88 -6.02 16.50
C MET A 135 -2.60 -6.61 15.28
N VAL A 136 -3.88 -6.94 15.47
CA VAL A 136 -4.75 -7.48 14.43
C VAL A 136 -5.92 -6.53 14.21
N TRP A 137 -6.10 -6.08 12.97
CA TRP A 137 -7.25 -5.28 12.56
C TRP A 137 -8.05 -6.01 11.48
N PRO A 138 -9.12 -6.73 11.86
CA PRO A 138 -9.94 -7.50 10.92
C PRO A 138 -10.67 -6.61 9.92
N VAL A 139 -10.75 -7.13 8.68
CA VAL A 139 -11.52 -6.55 7.58
C VAL A 139 -12.45 -7.61 7.00
N CYS A 140 -13.49 -7.17 6.30
CA CYS A 140 -14.40 -8.02 5.54
C CYS A 140 -14.88 -7.32 4.25
N GLY A 141 -15.52 -8.09 3.37
CA GLY A 141 -15.88 -7.65 2.02
C GLY A 141 -14.73 -7.72 1.02
N THR A 142 -15.01 -7.24 -0.19
CA THR A 142 -14.09 -7.20 -1.34
C THR A 142 -13.93 -5.76 -1.76
N SER A 143 -12.69 -5.35 -2.04
CA SER A 143 -12.46 -4.00 -2.56
C SER A 143 -12.81 -3.90 -4.04
N GLU A 144 -13.49 -2.83 -4.43
CA GLU A 144 -13.83 -2.52 -5.82
C GLU A 144 -12.78 -1.61 -6.50
N THR A 145 -11.75 -1.19 -5.75
CA THR A 145 -10.74 -0.22 -6.24
C THR A 145 -9.31 -0.71 -6.04
N LEU A 146 -9.06 -1.55 -5.03
CA LEU A 146 -7.73 -2.11 -4.78
C LEU A 146 -7.53 -3.39 -5.59
N HIS A 147 -6.39 -3.47 -6.29
CA HIS A 147 -5.97 -4.67 -7.00
C HIS A 147 -5.29 -5.66 -6.04
N ALA A 148 -5.41 -6.95 -6.35
CA ALA A 148 -4.74 -8.04 -5.64
C ALA A 148 -3.22 -7.81 -5.55
N THR A 149 -2.55 -8.34 -4.54
CA THR A 149 -1.13 -8.03 -4.28
C THR A 149 -0.14 -8.71 -5.23
N GLY A 150 -0.60 -9.70 -5.99
CA GLY A 150 0.24 -10.58 -6.83
C GLY A 150 0.68 -11.86 -6.11
N GLN A 151 0.57 -11.93 -4.78
CA GLN A 151 0.94 -13.14 -4.03
C GLN A 151 -0.05 -14.28 -4.29
N THR A 152 0.45 -15.44 -4.70
CA THR A 152 -0.39 -16.62 -5.03
C THR A 152 -0.10 -17.85 -4.18
N ALA A 153 1.06 -17.92 -3.52
CA ALA A 153 1.47 -19.04 -2.68
C ALA A 153 1.32 -18.74 -1.18
N CYS A 154 1.19 -19.81 -0.38
CA CYS A 154 1.06 -19.75 1.07
C CYS A 154 2.30 -20.33 1.74
N TYR A 155 2.64 -19.81 2.91
CA TYR A 155 3.89 -20.15 3.61
C TYR A 155 3.67 -20.30 5.11
N ASN A 156 4.27 -21.33 5.71
CA ASN A 156 4.23 -21.53 7.16
C ASN A 156 5.15 -20.54 7.92
N VAL A 157 5.23 -20.69 9.24
CA VAL A 157 6.06 -19.82 10.11
C VAL A 157 7.56 -19.94 9.83
N ALA A 158 8.02 -21.10 9.35
CA ALA A 158 9.41 -21.33 8.95
C ALA A 158 9.73 -20.80 7.54
N GLY A 159 8.71 -20.35 6.80
CA GLY A 159 8.85 -19.86 5.43
C GLY A 159 8.83 -20.96 4.37
N GLU A 160 8.44 -22.18 4.73
CA GLU A 160 8.23 -23.25 3.77
C GLU A 160 6.89 -23.04 3.06
N GLU A 161 6.87 -23.23 1.75
CA GLU A 161 5.64 -23.19 0.96
C GLU A 161 4.72 -24.35 1.36
N VAL A 162 3.43 -24.05 1.50
CA VAL A 162 2.38 -25.00 1.87
C VAL A 162 1.18 -24.83 0.95
N GLN A 163 0.34 -25.86 0.86
CA GLN A 163 -0.93 -25.75 0.14
C GLN A 163 -1.83 -24.69 0.78
N CYS A 164 -2.44 -23.85 -0.04
CA CYS A 164 -3.29 -22.75 0.42
C CYS A 164 -4.68 -23.19 0.91
N ASP A 165 -5.06 -24.46 0.73
CA ASP A 165 -6.40 -24.97 1.03
C ASP A 165 -6.83 -24.67 2.47
N GLY A 166 -7.90 -23.88 2.60
CA GLY A 166 -8.47 -23.49 3.90
C GLY A 166 -7.64 -22.46 4.68
N LEU A 167 -6.49 -22.03 4.16
CA LEU A 167 -5.71 -20.94 4.75
C LEU A 167 -6.34 -19.59 4.42
N LYS A 168 -6.08 -18.60 5.27
CA LYS A 168 -6.56 -17.22 5.11
C LYS A 168 -5.43 -16.23 4.79
N GLN A 169 -4.32 -16.74 4.29
CA GLN A 169 -3.18 -15.94 3.84
C GLN A 169 -3.54 -15.24 2.53
N ASP A 170 -2.78 -14.20 2.17
CA ASP A 170 -3.00 -13.45 0.94
C ASP A 170 -2.92 -14.34 -0.30
N GLY A 171 -1.99 -15.30 -0.35
CA GLY A 171 -1.92 -16.29 -1.44
C GLY A 171 -3.15 -17.18 -1.60
N ALA A 172 -3.90 -17.43 -0.52
CA ALA A 172 -5.13 -18.23 -0.55
C ALA A 172 -6.35 -17.39 -0.95
N ILE A 173 -6.46 -16.17 -0.42
CA ILE A 173 -7.63 -15.30 -0.61
C ILE A 173 -7.51 -14.49 -1.91
N GLN A 174 -6.31 -14.00 -2.21
CA GLN A 174 -5.98 -13.15 -3.36
C GLN A 174 -6.96 -11.97 -3.50
N ALA A 175 -7.24 -11.31 -2.38
CA ALA A 175 -8.27 -10.27 -2.29
C ALA A 175 -7.88 -9.05 -3.14
N GLY A 176 -8.83 -8.58 -3.96
CA GLY A 176 -8.71 -7.39 -4.80
C GLY A 176 -9.03 -7.68 -6.26
N LEU A 177 -9.01 -6.64 -7.10
CA LEU A 177 -9.21 -6.78 -8.54
C LEU A 177 -8.04 -7.53 -9.19
N PRO A 178 -8.31 -8.38 -10.19
CA PRO A 178 -7.25 -9.02 -10.97
C PRO A 178 -6.46 -7.97 -11.77
N TRP A 179 -5.20 -8.25 -12.05
CA TRP A 179 -4.37 -7.34 -12.85
C TRP A 179 -4.78 -7.38 -14.32
N PRO A 180 -4.69 -6.23 -15.04
CA PRO A 180 -4.88 -6.23 -16.48
C PRO A 180 -3.76 -7.00 -17.20
N GLU A 181 -4.10 -7.65 -18.31
CA GLU A 181 -3.15 -8.40 -19.14
C GLU A 181 -3.26 -7.96 -20.61
N PRO A 182 -2.23 -7.32 -21.20
CA PRO A 182 -0.96 -6.94 -20.56
C PRO A 182 -1.14 -5.76 -19.58
N ARG A 183 -0.38 -5.76 -18.48
CA ARG A 183 -0.36 -4.64 -17.52
C ARG A 183 0.44 -3.45 -18.06
N PHE A 184 1.67 -3.69 -18.48
CA PHE A 184 2.58 -2.65 -18.93
C PHE A 184 2.61 -2.60 -20.46
N ILE A 185 2.24 -1.46 -21.02
CA ILE A 185 2.07 -1.26 -22.46
C ILE A 185 3.07 -0.18 -22.91
N PRO A 186 4.16 -0.56 -23.61
CA PRO A 186 5.09 0.40 -24.17
C PRO A 186 4.40 1.37 -25.13
N GLN A 187 4.74 2.64 -25.02
CA GLN A 187 4.32 3.76 -25.87
C GLN A 187 5.56 4.54 -26.33
N ASP A 188 5.38 5.52 -27.22
CA ASP A 188 6.50 6.28 -27.80
C ASP A 188 7.29 7.10 -26.76
N ASP A 189 6.64 7.47 -25.65
CA ASP A 189 7.18 8.37 -24.61
C ASP A 189 7.18 7.76 -23.21
N GLY A 190 6.94 6.45 -23.08
CA GLY A 190 6.96 5.77 -21.80
C GLY A 190 6.24 4.44 -21.81
N ILE A 191 5.85 3.98 -20.63
CA ILE A 191 5.12 2.72 -20.43
C ILE A 191 3.83 3.04 -19.69
N LEU A 192 2.70 2.79 -20.34
CA LEU A 192 1.39 2.86 -19.73
C LEU A 192 1.20 1.66 -18.79
N ASP A 193 0.95 1.92 -17.50
CA ASP A 193 0.45 0.94 -16.56
C ASP A 193 -1.08 0.90 -16.65
N ALA A 194 -1.62 -0.10 -17.35
CA ALA A 194 -3.05 -0.29 -17.55
C ALA A 194 -3.83 -0.47 -16.22
N MET A 195 -3.14 -0.80 -15.12
CA MET A 195 -3.76 -0.90 -13.80
C MET A 195 -4.11 0.47 -13.20
N THR A 196 -3.26 1.46 -13.43
CA THR A 196 -3.36 2.79 -12.80
C THR A 196 -3.73 3.90 -13.79
N GLY A 197 -3.55 3.66 -15.09
CA GLY A 197 -3.67 4.66 -16.13
C GLY A 197 -2.49 5.64 -16.19
N LEU A 198 -1.43 5.39 -15.42
CA LEU A 198 -0.25 6.24 -15.37
C LEU A 198 0.77 5.82 -16.42
N ILE A 199 1.52 6.79 -16.95
CA ILE A 199 2.62 6.57 -17.87
C ILE A 199 3.93 6.81 -17.13
N TRP A 200 4.79 5.80 -17.13
CA TRP A 200 6.08 5.80 -16.45
C TRP A 200 7.22 5.94 -17.46
N THR A 201 8.32 6.59 -17.08
CA THR A 201 9.53 6.55 -17.92
C THR A 201 10.05 5.12 -18.02
N GLU A 202 10.60 4.76 -19.18
CA GLU A 202 11.19 3.42 -19.41
C GLU A 202 12.38 3.17 -18.51
N SER A 203 13.33 4.11 -18.47
CA SER A 203 14.40 4.09 -17.48
C SER A 203 13.88 4.58 -16.13
N ALA A 204 14.13 3.77 -15.10
CA ALA A 204 13.81 4.10 -13.73
C ALA A 204 14.90 4.94 -13.05
N ASP A 205 16.07 5.18 -13.67
CA ASP A 205 17.19 5.92 -13.06
C ASP A 205 17.52 7.22 -13.81
N LEU A 206 16.62 8.20 -13.73
CA LEU A 206 16.74 9.47 -14.47
C LEU A 206 17.97 10.31 -14.09
N ALA A 207 18.59 10.02 -12.94
CA ALA A 207 19.75 10.73 -12.43
C ALA A 207 21.08 9.98 -12.67
N GLU A 208 21.04 8.75 -13.21
CA GLU A 208 22.19 7.84 -13.31
C GLU A 208 22.93 7.67 -11.97
N GLY A 209 22.17 7.62 -10.87
CA GLY A 209 22.70 7.56 -9.51
C GLY A 209 21.74 8.10 -8.44
N MET A 210 22.14 7.91 -7.18
CA MET A 210 21.37 8.41 -6.04
C MET A 210 21.50 9.93 -5.90
N THR A 211 20.40 10.59 -5.55
CA THR A 211 20.34 12.05 -5.35
C THR A 211 19.70 12.41 -4.02
N ASP A 212 19.84 13.67 -3.63
CA ASP A 212 18.96 14.27 -2.64
C ASP A 212 17.58 14.53 -3.25
N TRP A 213 16.58 14.74 -2.39
CA TRP A 213 15.19 14.88 -2.81
C TRP A 213 14.96 16.13 -3.67
N ARG A 214 15.70 17.23 -3.41
CA ARG A 214 15.54 18.47 -4.17
C ARG A 214 16.11 18.32 -5.58
N SER A 215 17.30 17.74 -5.69
CA SER A 215 17.94 17.45 -6.96
C SER A 215 17.08 16.49 -7.81
N ALA A 216 16.45 15.47 -7.20
CA ALA A 216 15.48 14.61 -7.86
C ALA A 216 14.31 15.38 -8.49
N GLN A 217 13.74 16.33 -7.74
CA GLN A 217 12.65 17.16 -8.22
C GLN A 217 13.09 18.09 -9.37
N ASP A 218 14.30 18.66 -9.29
CA ASP A 218 14.85 19.55 -10.31
C ASP A 218 15.14 18.78 -11.62
N ILE A 219 15.63 17.54 -11.55
CA ILE A 219 15.83 16.65 -12.71
C ILE A 219 14.51 16.40 -13.45
N ILE A 220 13.46 16.00 -12.72
CA ILE A 220 12.16 15.72 -13.34
C ILE A 220 11.55 17.00 -13.93
N THR A 221 11.70 18.14 -13.26
CA THR A 221 11.22 19.44 -13.76
C THR A 221 11.93 19.81 -15.07
N GLY A 222 13.26 19.63 -15.13
CA GLY A 222 14.02 19.86 -16.35
C GLY A 222 13.58 18.95 -17.51
N MET A 223 13.27 17.68 -17.22
CA MET A 223 12.73 16.75 -18.23
C MET A 223 11.33 17.16 -18.69
N ALA A 224 10.46 17.59 -17.78
CA ALA A 224 9.13 18.09 -18.10
C ALA A 224 9.19 19.32 -19.04
N ASP A 225 10.06 20.28 -18.73
CA ASP A 225 10.26 21.48 -19.55
C ASP A 225 10.79 21.15 -20.95
N GLN A 226 11.70 20.18 -21.06
CA GLN A 226 12.30 19.76 -22.34
C GLN A 226 11.32 19.01 -23.24
N THR A 227 10.50 18.14 -22.66
CA THR A 227 9.55 17.30 -23.39
C THR A 227 8.21 18.00 -23.64
N GLY A 228 7.88 19.02 -22.85
CA GLY A 228 6.55 19.65 -22.83
C GLY A 228 5.46 18.75 -22.22
N MET A 229 5.85 17.65 -21.57
CA MET A 229 4.95 16.70 -20.93
C MET A 229 4.98 16.91 -19.41
N ALA A 230 3.85 16.68 -18.75
CA ALA A 230 3.67 16.91 -17.31
C ALA A 230 4.31 15.81 -16.43
N TRP A 231 5.58 15.48 -16.68
CA TRP A 231 6.34 14.55 -15.86
C TRP A 231 6.49 15.08 -14.43
N ARG A 232 6.32 14.18 -13.47
CA ARG A 232 6.42 14.49 -12.04
C ARG A 232 7.01 13.33 -11.26
N MET A 233 7.50 13.65 -10.07
CA MET A 233 7.86 12.63 -9.10
C MET A 233 6.58 11.89 -8.66
N PRO A 234 6.59 10.55 -8.62
CA PRO A 234 5.44 9.78 -8.18
C PRO A 234 5.19 9.99 -6.69
N THR A 235 3.93 9.94 -6.29
CA THR A 235 3.55 9.77 -4.89
C THR A 235 3.92 8.37 -4.41
N ILE A 236 3.99 8.18 -3.09
CA ILE A 236 4.34 6.87 -2.53
C ILE A 236 3.32 5.79 -2.90
N MET A 237 2.04 6.14 -3.05
CA MET A 237 1.00 5.19 -3.46
C MET A 237 1.12 4.80 -4.93
N GLU A 238 1.57 5.70 -5.80
CA GLU A 238 1.84 5.39 -7.20
C GLU A 238 3.04 4.44 -7.32
N LEU A 239 4.13 4.69 -6.57
CA LEU A 239 5.25 3.75 -6.49
C LEU A 239 4.81 2.39 -5.94
N GLU A 240 4.06 2.37 -4.82
CA GLU A 240 3.61 1.12 -4.20
C GLU A 240 2.73 0.30 -5.15
N SER A 241 1.92 0.96 -6.00
CA SER A 241 1.07 0.29 -6.98
C SER A 241 1.85 -0.59 -7.97
N LEU A 242 3.11 -0.26 -8.27
CA LEU A 242 3.98 -1.07 -9.11
C LEU A 242 4.41 -2.38 -8.43
N THR A 243 4.33 -2.46 -7.10
CA THR A 243 4.87 -3.59 -6.34
C THR A 243 4.11 -4.89 -6.60
N ASP A 244 4.83 -5.94 -7.01
CA ASP A 244 4.37 -7.32 -6.99
C ASP A 244 4.85 -8.00 -5.69
N CYS A 245 3.92 -8.46 -4.87
CA CYS A 245 4.22 -9.06 -3.57
C CYS A 245 4.65 -10.53 -3.63
N ASP A 246 4.69 -11.16 -4.81
CA ASP A 246 5.29 -12.48 -4.99
C ASP A 246 6.77 -12.42 -5.40
N HIS A 247 7.24 -11.25 -5.82
CA HIS A 247 8.59 -11.01 -6.29
C HIS A 247 9.42 -10.12 -5.33
N ALA A 248 10.73 -10.27 -5.41
CA ALA A 248 11.72 -9.45 -4.72
C ALA A 248 12.97 -9.34 -5.59
N ASP A 249 13.77 -8.31 -5.36
CA ASP A 249 15.02 -8.05 -6.09
C ASP A 249 14.89 -8.08 -7.64
N PRO A 250 13.97 -7.28 -8.26
CA PRO A 250 13.03 -6.32 -7.66
C PRO A 250 11.63 -6.90 -7.42
N ALA A 251 10.87 -6.25 -6.54
CA ALA A 251 9.46 -6.50 -6.27
C ALA A 251 8.57 -5.86 -7.35
N LEU A 252 8.78 -6.23 -8.60
CA LEU A 252 8.01 -5.82 -9.78
C LEU A 252 7.44 -7.05 -10.49
N PRO A 253 6.34 -6.92 -11.25
CA PRO A 253 5.82 -8.03 -12.04
C PRO A 253 6.87 -8.59 -12.99
N GLN A 254 6.94 -9.91 -13.10
CA GLN A 254 7.88 -10.59 -13.99
C GLN A 254 7.68 -10.14 -15.43
N GLY A 255 8.79 -9.87 -16.14
CA GLY A 255 8.75 -9.45 -17.54
C GLY A 255 8.35 -7.99 -17.76
N HIS A 256 8.39 -7.14 -16.72
CA HIS A 256 8.18 -5.71 -16.86
C HIS A 256 9.15 -5.09 -17.90
N PRO A 257 8.73 -4.04 -18.65
CA PRO A 257 9.57 -3.42 -19.67
C PRO A 257 10.56 -2.36 -19.14
N PHE A 258 10.51 -2.02 -17.85
CA PHE A 258 11.38 -0.99 -17.26
C PHE A 258 12.87 -1.36 -17.27
N THR A 259 13.72 -0.38 -17.55
CA THR A 259 15.18 -0.47 -17.49
C THR A 259 15.73 0.26 -16.27
N ASP A 260 16.98 -0.04 -15.90
CA ASP A 260 17.72 0.66 -14.84
C ASP A 260 16.99 0.68 -13.48
N VAL A 261 16.28 -0.40 -13.19
CA VAL A 261 15.60 -0.58 -11.89
C VAL A 261 16.66 -0.81 -10.81
N ASN A 262 16.61 0.02 -9.78
CA ASN A 262 17.55 0.11 -8.67
C ASN A 262 16.85 -0.17 -7.33
N GLU A 263 17.62 -0.12 -6.24
CA GLU A 263 17.20 -0.60 -4.93
C GLU A 263 16.00 0.17 -4.33
N ALA A 264 16.01 1.51 -4.45
CA ALA A 264 15.05 2.37 -3.76
C ALA A 264 14.88 3.76 -4.41
N TYR A 265 13.69 4.35 -4.26
CA TYR A 265 13.26 5.55 -4.98
C TYR A 265 12.61 6.59 -4.09
N TRP A 266 12.89 7.86 -4.39
CA TRP A 266 12.17 8.99 -3.82
C TRP A 266 10.71 9.02 -4.27
N SER A 267 9.84 9.47 -3.37
CA SER A 267 8.47 9.88 -3.71
C SER A 267 8.24 11.36 -3.41
N ALA A 268 7.23 11.94 -4.05
CA ALA A 268 6.76 13.30 -3.77
C ALA A 268 6.07 13.42 -2.41
N THR A 269 5.74 12.29 -1.76
CA THR A 269 4.96 12.27 -0.52
C THR A 269 5.85 12.64 0.66
N THR A 270 5.59 13.80 1.26
CA THR A 270 6.28 14.26 2.49
C THR A 270 5.73 13.55 3.71
N SER A 271 6.60 13.24 4.68
CA SER A 271 6.20 12.63 5.94
C SER A 271 5.45 13.61 6.84
N GLY A 272 4.26 13.23 7.29
CA GLY A 272 3.51 13.92 8.35
C GLY A 272 4.20 13.86 9.71
N TYR A 273 5.14 12.92 9.89
CA TYR A 273 5.92 12.84 11.11
C TYR A 273 6.94 13.98 11.21
N ASP A 274 7.63 14.29 10.11
CA ASP A 274 8.63 15.35 10.01
C ASP A 274 8.79 15.77 8.54
N ALA A 275 8.61 17.06 8.26
CA ALA A 275 8.59 17.59 6.90
C ALA A 275 9.97 17.55 6.20
N ASP A 276 11.06 17.37 6.94
CA ASP A 276 12.39 17.17 6.38
C ASP A 276 12.58 15.74 5.81
N TRP A 277 11.59 14.87 6.00
CA TRP A 277 11.59 13.51 5.48
C TRP A 277 10.56 13.35 4.37
N ALA A 278 10.89 12.53 3.37
CA ALA A 278 9.96 12.08 2.34
C ALA A 278 9.82 10.57 2.39
N PHE A 279 8.66 10.05 1.99
CA PHE A 279 8.47 8.62 1.80
C PHE A 279 9.28 8.12 0.62
N CYS A 280 9.73 6.88 0.71
CA CYS A 280 10.48 6.19 -0.32
C CYS A 280 10.05 4.73 -0.41
N LEU A 281 10.16 4.17 -1.62
CA LEU A 281 9.88 2.75 -1.88
C LEU A 281 11.20 2.01 -2.12
N TYR A 282 11.38 0.88 -1.44
CA TYR A 282 12.53 -0.02 -1.60
C TYR A 282 12.15 -1.19 -2.51
N PHE A 283 12.31 -1.08 -3.83
CA PHE A 283 11.88 -2.13 -4.77
C PHE A 283 12.57 -3.46 -4.56
N HIS A 284 13.80 -3.50 -4.09
CA HIS A 284 14.46 -4.77 -3.80
C HIS A 284 13.66 -5.65 -2.79
N LYS A 285 12.79 -5.05 -1.98
CA LYS A 285 11.94 -5.77 -1.01
C LYS A 285 10.47 -5.34 -0.99
N GLY A 286 10.06 -4.38 -1.80
CA GLY A 286 8.69 -3.81 -1.83
C GLY A 286 8.28 -2.98 -0.61
N ALA A 287 9.22 -2.51 0.22
CA ALA A 287 8.88 -1.84 1.49
C ALA A 287 8.71 -0.33 1.33
N VAL A 288 7.86 0.27 2.17
CA VAL A 288 7.65 1.73 2.23
C VAL A 288 8.27 2.27 3.51
N GLY A 289 9.29 3.12 3.35
CA GLY A 289 9.96 3.81 4.45
C GLY A 289 10.03 5.31 4.21
N VAL A 290 10.99 5.96 4.85
CA VAL A 290 11.27 7.39 4.67
C VAL A 290 12.77 7.62 4.55
N GLY A 291 13.13 8.66 3.82
CA GLY A 291 14.49 9.17 3.68
C GLY A 291 14.57 10.65 4.10
N TYR A 292 15.73 11.06 4.62
CA TYR A 292 15.97 12.46 4.96
C TYR A 292 16.29 13.24 3.68
N LYS A 293 15.55 14.31 3.39
CA LYS A 293 15.55 14.96 2.06
C LYS A 293 16.91 15.45 1.59
N SER A 294 17.82 15.76 2.51
CA SER A 294 19.16 16.26 2.23
C SER A 294 20.20 15.17 1.95
N ASN A 295 19.85 13.89 2.12
CA ASN A 295 20.78 12.79 1.90
C ASN A 295 20.74 12.28 0.45
N LEU A 296 21.87 11.80 -0.05
CA LEU A 296 22.02 11.18 -1.38
C LEU A 296 21.68 9.68 -1.32
N ASP A 297 20.45 9.35 -0.96
CA ASP A 297 20.08 7.98 -0.56
C ASP A 297 19.21 7.22 -1.59
N PHE A 298 18.57 7.90 -2.55
CA PHE A 298 17.56 7.26 -3.42
C PHE A 298 17.64 7.71 -4.88
N HIS A 299 17.16 6.84 -5.77
CA HIS A 299 17.04 7.08 -7.20
C HIS A 299 15.74 7.81 -7.58
N VAL A 300 15.64 8.20 -8.84
CA VAL A 300 14.60 9.10 -9.36
C VAL A 300 13.90 8.48 -10.56
N TRP A 301 12.60 8.21 -10.40
CA TRP A 301 11.72 7.70 -11.45
C TRP A 301 10.59 8.71 -11.65
N ALA A 302 10.20 8.99 -12.90
CA ALA A 302 9.11 9.90 -13.19
C ALA A 302 7.87 9.17 -13.71
N VAL A 303 6.73 9.79 -13.41
CA VAL A 303 5.40 9.37 -13.85
C VAL A 303 4.64 10.57 -14.38
N ARG A 304 3.66 10.33 -15.26
CA ARG A 304 2.67 11.32 -15.70
C ARG A 304 1.30 10.67 -15.87
N GLU A 305 0.29 11.52 -15.99
CA GLU A 305 -1.03 11.14 -16.51
C GLU A 305 -1.01 11.19 -18.05
N GLU A 306 -1.96 10.52 -18.70
CA GLU A 306 -2.10 10.48 -20.17
C GLU A 306 -2.24 11.86 -20.82
#